data_AF-A0A8B6DXU9-F1
#
_entry.id   AF-A0A8B6DXU9-F1
#
_cell.length_a   1.000
_cell.length_b   1.000
_cell.length_c   1.000
_cell.angle_alpha   90.00
_cell.angle_beta   90.00
_cell.angle_gamma   90.00
#
_symmetry.space_group_name_H-M   'P 1'
#
loop_
_entity.id
_entity.type
_entity.pdbx_description
1 polymer ?
#
loop_
_entity_poly.entity_id
_entity_poly.type
_entity_poly.pdbx_seq_one_letter_code
_entity_poly.pdbx_strand_id
1 'polypeptide(L)'
;MMKPKVVLIFFSDNSKLRKYVSSIGWDLTLSVGLKSCNGTPVLKDMFLTAQKLVNSKLYAYANADILFNQGFLSTLEGVVNNTAIYRNPIHLSGKRSDLLLNVHKITNIRGEKEVERAFKKSHISYGYAEDYFVVNREFPWKIYPNLAIGREIVDNYLAFVARKNKVTTIDASGTIGALHQKTKSRVKKPSDCNKKILGTLYSRRKIARGNVECFSFETRFDFDSKVFLMKRGQYTTVC
;
A
#
# COMPACT_ATOMS: atom_id res chain seq x y z
N MET A 1 -29.46 -6.36 -3.71
CA MET A 1 -28.12 -6.91 -4.00
C MET A 1 -27.12 -6.37 -2.99
N MET A 2 -26.37 -7.23 -2.28
CA MET A 2 -25.27 -6.80 -1.41
C MET A 2 -24.13 -6.24 -2.27
N LYS A 3 -23.61 -5.07 -1.91
CA LYS A 3 -22.41 -4.52 -2.55
C LYS A 3 -21.17 -5.29 -2.09
N PRO A 4 -20.17 -5.51 -2.96
CA PRO A 4 -18.94 -6.19 -2.56
C PRO A 4 -18.19 -5.34 -1.51
N LYS A 5 -17.55 -6.01 -0.53
CA LYS A 5 -16.72 -5.33 0.48
C LYS A 5 -15.48 -4.66 -0.13
N VAL A 6 -14.97 -5.21 -1.23
CA VAL A 6 -13.81 -4.68 -1.97
C VAL A 6 -14.15 -4.67 -3.45
N VAL A 7 -13.85 -3.56 -4.13
CA VAL A 7 -13.90 -3.45 -5.59
C VAL A 7 -12.47 -3.45 -6.10
N LEU A 8 -12.14 -4.42 -6.94
CA LEU A 8 -10.80 -4.60 -7.48
C LEU A 8 -10.66 -3.89 -8.82
N ILE A 9 -9.59 -3.12 -8.98
CA ILE A 9 -9.26 -2.41 -10.22
C ILE A 9 -7.88 -2.84 -10.67
N PHE A 10 -7.77 -3.32 -11.90
CA PHE A 10 -6.50 -3.77 -12.48
C PHE A 10 -6.04 -2.82 -13.58
N PHE A 11 -4.86 -2.23 -13.41
CA PHE A 11 -4.26 -1.33 -14.40
C PHE A 11 -3.15 -2.05 -15.18
N SER A 12 -3.28 -2.13 -16.51
CA SER A 12 -2.24 -2.68 -17.38
C SER A 12 -2.42 -2.20 -18.81
N ASP A 13 -1.34 -1.91 -19.52
CA ASP A 13 -1.42 -1.66 -20.98
C ASP A 13 -1.54 -2.95 -21.79
N ASN A 14 -1.24 -4.11 -21.20
CA ASN A 14 -1.36 -5.39 -21.87
C ASN A 14 -2.83 -5.82 -21.98
N SER A 15 -3.40 -5.68 -23.18
CA SER A 15 -4.81 -6.00 -23.44
C SER A 15 -5.14 -7.48 -23.24
N LYS A 16 -4.23 -8.40 -23.54
CA LYS A 16 -4.42 -9.84 -23.29
C LYS A 16 -4.50 -10.12 -21.79
N LEU A 17 -3.63 -9.47 -21.00
CA LEU A 17 -3.65 -9.61 -19.55
C LEU A 17 -4.92 -9.01 -18.93
N ARG A 18 -5.37 -7.84 -19.39
CA ARG A 18 -6.66 -7.27 -18.97
C ARG A 18 -7.82 -8.22 -19.25
N LYS A 19 -7.89 -8.79 -20.46
CA LYS A 19 -8.92 -9.79 -20.82
C LYS A 19 -8.88 -11.02 -19.91
N TYR A 20 -7.70 -11.55 -19.63
CA TYR A 20 -7.53 -12.67 -18.71
C TYR A 20 -8.01 -12.33 -17.29
N VAL A 21 -7.59 -11.19 -16.75
CA VAL A 21 -8.00 -10.73 -15.41
C VAL A 21 -9.52 -10.53 -15.34
N SER A 22 -10.14 -9.97 -16.38
CA SER A 22 -11.60 -9.90 -16.48
C SER A 22 -12.26 -11.28 -16.53
N SER A 23 -11.70 -12.26 -17.24
CA SER A 23 -12.26 -13.62 -17.29
C SER A 23 -12.24 -14.37 -15.96
N ILE A 24 -11.43 -13.93 -15.00
CA ILE A 24 -11.38 -14.52 -13.64
C ILE A 24 -12.17 -13.68 -12.60
N GLY A 25 -13.04 -12.77 -13.07
CA GLY A 25 -14.02 -12.07 -12.24
C GLY A 25 -13.60 -10.68 -11.74
N TRP A 26 -12.55 -10.07 -12.31
CA TRP A 26 -12.21 -8.67 -12.01
C TRP A 26 -12.82 -7.75 -13.08
N ASP A 27 -13.95 -7.13 -12.76
CA ASP A 27 -14.75 -6.39 -13.74
C ASP A 27 -14.11 -5.07 -14.20
N LEU A 28 -13.30 -4.43 -13.35
CA LEU A 28 -12.66 -3.15 -13.68
C LEU A 28 -11.20 -3.34 -14.11
N THR A 29 -10.98 -3.56 -15.40
CA THR A 29 -9.65 -3.62 -16.00
C THR A 29 -9.40 -2.44 -16.93
N LEU A 30 -8.38 -1.64 -16.63
CA LEU A 30 -8.12 -0.34 -17.27
C LEU A 30 -6.73 -0.31 -17.89
N SER A 31 -6.60 0.38 -19.03
CA SER A 31 -5.28 0.80 -19.49
C SER A 31 -4.66 1.77 -18.50
N VAL A 32 -3.33 1.84 -18.47
CA VAL A 32 -2.64 2.79 -17.62
C VAL A 32 -2.84 4.19 -18.21
N GLY A 33 -3.33 5.13 -17.39
CA GLY A 33 -3.49 6.53 -17.76
C GLY A 33 -2.15 7.25 -17.81
N LEU A 34 -1.87 8.06 -16.80
CA LEU A 34 -0.63 8.82 -16.72
C LEU A 34 0.57 7.91 -16.40
N LYS A 35 1.67 8.14 -17.13
CA LYS A 35 2.92 7.40 -17.01
C LYS A 35 4.08 8.34 -16.73
N SER A 36 5.09 7.82 -16.05
CA SER A 36 6.40 8.43 -15.81
C SER A 36 7.47 7.35 -15.88
N CYS A 37 8.76 7.70 -15.82
CA CYS A 37 9.84 6.73 -15.71
C CYS A 37 9.79 5.60 -16.76
N ASN A 38 9.78 5.96 -18.05
CA ASN A 38 9.71 5.03 -19.19
C ASN A 38 8.44 4.17 -19.17
N GLY A 39 7.27 4.81 -19.14
CA GLY A 39 5.98 4.12 -19.27
C GLY A 39 5.45 3.46 -17.99
N THR A 40 6.07 3.72 -16.83
CA THR A 40 5.61 3.20 -15.54
C THR A 40 4.38 4.00 -15.06
N PRO A 41 3.31 3.36 -14.55
CA PRO A 41 2.13 4.06 -14.05
C PRO A 41 2.46 5.10 -12.97
N VAL A 42 1.78 6.24 -12.98
CA VAL A 42 1.84 7.24 -11.92
C VAL A 42 0.84 6.88 -10.82
N LEU A 43 1.31 6.73 -9.57
CA LEU A 43 0.48 6.29 -8.45
C LEU A 43 -0.74 7.19 -8.22
N LYS A 44 -0.49 8.51 -8.19
CA LYS A 44 -1.54 9.53 -7.98
C LYS A 44 -2.67 9.42 -9.00
N ASP A 45 -2.34 9.18 -10.27
CA ASP A 45 -3.32 9.05 -11.35
C ASP A 45 -4.21 7.81 -11.18
N MET A 46 -3.61 6.69 -10.73
CA MET A 46 -4.37 5.46 -10.42
C MET A 46 -5.38 5.71 -9.29
N PHE A 47 -4.99 6.39 -8.21
CA PHE A 47 -5.90 6.73 -7.12
C PHE A 47 -7.02 7.68 -7.55
N LEU A 48 -6.69 8.75 -8.29
CA LEU A 48 -7.70 9.69 -8.79
C LEU A 48 -8.68 9.02 -9.75
N THR A 49 -8.19 8.11 -10.60
CA THR A 49 -9.03 7.30 -11.49
C THR A 49 -9.97 6.40 -10.68
N ALA A 50 -9.45 5.68 -9.68
CA ALA A 50 -10.27 4.84 -8.81
C ALA A 50 -11.35 5.66 -8.05
N GLN A 51 -10.99 6.85 -7.54
CA GLN A 51 -11.89 7.77 -6.86
C GLN A 51 -13.02 8.32 -7.73
N LYS A 52 -12.79 8.43 -9.05
CA LYS A 52 -13.77 8.82 -10.05
C LYS A 52 -14.72 7.68 -10.41
N LEU A 53 -14.19 6.46 -10.55
CA LEU A 53 -14.95 5.30 -11.02
C LEU A 53 -15.79 4.63 -9.93
N VAL A 54 -15.28 4.62 -8.70
CA VAL A 54 -15.88 3.86 -7.60
C VAL A 54 -16.11 4.79 -6.42
N ASN A 55 -17.36 4.87 -5.96
CA ASN A 55 -17.67 5.55 -4.71
C ASN A 55 -17.43 4.61 -3.52
N SER A 56 -16.29 4.77 -2.86
CA SER A 56 -15.88 3.97 -1.69
C SER A 56 -15.46 4.89 -0.54
N LYS A 57 -15.48 4.37 0.68
CA LYS A 57 -14.98 5.07 1.87
C LYS A 57 -13.45 5.17 1.87
N LEU A 58 -12.80 4.10 1.41
CA LEU A 58 -11.35 3.98 1.33
C LEU A 58 -10.92 3.54 -0.06
N TYR A 59 -9.71 3.93 -0.45
CA TYR A 59 -9.04 3.61 -1.69
C TYR A 59 -7.68 3.01 -1.35
N ALA A 60 -7.33 1.90 -2.00
CA ALA A 60 -6.10 1.19 -1.71
C ALA A 60 -5.29 0.92 -2.98
N TYR A 61 -3.98 0.91 -2.83
CA TYR A 61 -3.02 0.36 -3.78
C TYR A 61 -2.25 -0.76 -3.09
N ALA A 62 -1.94 -1.83 -3.81
CA ALA A 62 -0.98 -2.83 -3.40
C ALA A 62 -0.18 -3.31 -4.62
N ASN A 63 1.10 -3.64 -4.44
CA ASN A 63 1.83 -4.37 -5.46
C ASN A 63 1.16 -5.73 -5.71
N ALA A 64 1.21 -6.21 -6.95
CA ALA A 64 0.53 -7.45 -7.37
C ALA A 64 1.12 -8.73 -6.75
N ASP A 65 2.27 -8.64 -6.09
CA ASP A 65 2.96 -9.73 -5.39
C ASP A 65 2.71 -9.73 -3.88
N ILE A 66 1.81 -8.88 -3.37
CA ILE A 66 1.35 -8.85 -1.99
C ILE A 66 0.11 -9.73 -1.80
N LEU A 67 0.16 -10.61 -0.79
CA LEU A 67 -0.98 -11.34 -0.28
C LEU A 67 -1.32 -10.84 1.13
N PHE A 68 -2.58 -10.47 1.35
CA PHE A 68 -3.05 -10.03 2.66
C PHE A 68 -3.65 -11.18 3.46
N ASN A 69 -3.51 -11.13 4.79
CA ASN A 69 -4.32 -11.96 5.69
C ASN A 69 -5.71 -11.34 5.95
N GLN A 70 -6.53 -11.99 6.78
CA GLN A 70 -7.87 -11.49 7.13
C GLN A 70 -7.85 -10.16 7.90
N GLY A 71 -6.72 -9.84 8.52
CA GLY A 71 -6.49 -8.57 9.18
C GLY A 71 -6.83 -7.38 8.30
N PHE A 72 -6.54 -7.45 7.00
CA PHE A 72 -6.79 -6.36 6.04
C PHE A 72 -8.21 -5.79 6.14
N LEU A 73 -9.25 -6.62 5.99
CA LEU A 73 -10.63 -6.14 6.02
C LEU A 73 -11.03 -5.62 7.40
N SER A 74 -10.67 -6.34 8.46
CA SER A 74 -11.00 -5.93 9.84
C SER A 74 -10.37 -4.58 10.20
N THR A 75 -9.16 -4.31 9.72
CA THR A 75 -8.48 -3.04 9.93
C THR A 75 -9.14 -1.90 9.17
N LEU A 76 -9.52 -2.11 7.90
CA LEU A 76 -10.23 -1.09 7.14
C LEU A 76 -11.59 -0.75 7.76
N GLU A 77 -12.32 -1.76 8.23
CA GLU A 77 -13.58 -1.58 8.96
C GLU A 77 -13.38 -0.82 10.27
N GLY A 78 -12.35 -1.16 11.06
CA GLY A 78 -12.00 -0.46 12.30
C GLY A 78 -11.64 1.02 12.08
N VAL A 79 -10.88 1.32 11.03
CA VAL A 79 -10.53 2.70 10.65
C VAL A 79 -11.76 3.50 10.23
N VAL A 80 -12.64 2.91 9.42
CA VAL A 80 -13.89 3.56 8.98
C VAL A 80 -14.84 3.81 10.15
N ASN A 81 -14.93 2.87 11.09
CA ASN A 81 -15.83 2.97 12.23
C ASN A 81 -15.33 3.97 13.29
N ASN A 82 -14.02 4.29 13.30
CA ASN A 82 -13.46 5.34 14.12
C ASN A 82 -13.69 6.72 13.47
N THR A 83 -14.88 7.29 13.68
CA THR A 83 -15.32 8.56 13.07
C THR A 83 -14.42 9.76 13.39
N ALA A 84 -13.82 9.78 14.59
CA ALA A 84 -12.90 10.84 15.02
C ALA A 84 -11.63 10.88 14.15
N ILE A 85 -11.16 9.73 13.69
CA ILE A 85 -10.00 9.57 12.81
C ILE A 85 -10.42 9.70 11.34
N TYR A 86 -11.48 8.99 10.92
CA TYR A 86 -11.91 8.89 9.52
C TYR A 86 -12.26 10.23 8.86
N ARG A 87 -12.71 11.22 9.65
CA ARG A 87 -13.00 12.58 9.15
C ARG A 87 -11.76 13.36 8.69
N ASN A 88 -10.57 12.94 9.08
CA ASN A 88 -9.32 13.58 8.66
C ASN A 88 -8.77 12.89 7.41
N PRO A 89 -7.91 13.56 6.62
CA PRO A 89 -7.11 12.87 5.60
C PRO A 89 -6.34 11.70 6.22
N ILE A 90 -6.41 10.52 5.61
CA ILE A 90 -5.76 9.29 6.09
C ILE A 90 -4.67 8.83 5.13
N HIS A 91 -3.55 8.39 5.70
CA HIS A 91 -2.55 7.56 5.05
C HIS A 91 -2.26 6.35 5.94
N LEU A 92 -2.75 5.19 5.54
CA LEU A 92 -2.52 3.92 6.23
C LEU A 92 -1.60 3.04 5.38
N SER A 93 -0.64 2.42 6.05
CA SER A 93 0.35 1.52 5.45
C SER A 93 0.95 0.65 6.56
N GLY A 94 1.84 -0.27 6.23
CA GLY A 94 2.53 -1.09 7.23
C GLY A 94 3.67 -1.91 6.63
N LYS A 95 4.46 -2.52 7.50
CA LYS A 95 5.57 -3.40 7.15
C LYS A 95 5.03 -4.64 6.44
N ARG A 96 5.63 -4.98 5.30
CA ARG A 96 5.46 -6.29 4.68
C ARG A 96 6.33 -7.35 5.38
N SER A 97 5.95 -8.61 5.25
CA SER A 97 6.78 -9.76 5.57
C SER A 97 7.25 -10.44 4.29
N ASP A 98 8.56 -10.64 4.16
CA ASP A 98 9.16 -11.20 2.97
C ASP A 98 9.17 -12.74 3.05
N LEU A 99 8.60 -13.41 2.05
CA LEU A 99 8.69 -14.85 1.85
C LEU A 99 9.54 -15.15 0.62
N LEU A 100 10.60 -15.94 0.80
CA LEU A 100 11.43 -16.37 -0.31
C LEU A 100 10.77 -17.54 -1.06
N LEU A 101 10.33 -17.30 -2.29
CA LEU A 101 9.81 -18.33 -3.18
C LEU A 101 10.93 -19.05 -3.92
N ASN A 102 10.75 -20.36 -4.08
CA ASN A 102 11.61 -21.16 -4.94
C ASN A 102 11.10 -21.07 -6.38
N VAL A 103 11.83 -20.37 -7.26
CA VAL A 103 11.46 -20.16 -8.66
C VAL A 103 11.37 -21.45 -9.49
N HIS A 104 11.98 -22.55 -9.01
CA HIS A 104 11.91 -23.86 -9.67
C HIS A 104 10.71 -24.70 -9.20
N LYS A 105 9.95 -24.23 -8.21
CA LYS A 105 8.72 -24.88 -7.75
C LYS A 105 7.58 -23.88 -7.89
N ILE A 106 6.57 -24.22 -8.70
CA ILE A 106 5.33 -23.45 -8.74
C ILE A 106 4.74 -23.49 -7.32
N THR A 107 4.90 -22.38 -6.60
CA THR A 107 4.34 -22.22 -5.26
C THR A 107 3.05 -21.44 -5.44
N ASN A 108 1.95 -22.17 -5.44
CA ASN A 108 0.63 -21.59 -5.58
C ASN A 108 0.07 -21.38 -4.18
N ILE A 109 0.15 -20.15 -3.65
CA ILE A 109 -0.43 -19.80 -2.36
C ILE A 109 -1.84 -19.30 -2.63
N ARG A 110 -2.85 -20.10 -2.27
CA ARG A 110 -4.26 -19.81 -2.50
C ARG A 110 -5.07 -20.01 -1.23
N GLY A 111 -5.94 -19.03 -0.99
CA GLY A 111 -6.83 -19.06 0.15
C GLY A 111 -6.11 -18.74 1.47
N GLU A 112 -6.93 -18.40 2.45
CA GLU A 112 -6.48 -17.86 3.73
C GLU A 112 -5.53 -18.80 4.50
N LYS A 113 -5.87 -20.09 4.59
CA LYS A 113 -5.06 -21.06 5.35
C LYS A 113 -3.63 -21.17 4.81
N GLU A 114 -3.44 -21.06 3.49
CA GLU A 114 -2.11 -21.12 2.89
C GLU A 114 -1.33 -19.83 3.11
N VAL A 115 -2.01 -18.68 3.02
CA VAL A 115 -1.43 -17.38 3.37
C VAL A 115 -0.94 -17.38 4.82
N GLU A 116 -1.74 -17.87 5.76
CA GLU A 116 -1.35 -17.99 7.18
C GLU A 116 -0.15 -18.93 7.39
N ARG A 117 -0.12 -20.09 6.72
CA ARG A 117 1.05 -20.98 6.76
C ARG A 117 2.30 -20.33 6.16
N ALA A 118 2.13 -19.50 5.14
CA ALA A 118 3.21 -18.81 4.47
C ALA A 118 3.78 -17.68 5.35
N PHE A 119 2.94 -16.96 6.09
CA PHE A 119 3.38 -15.98 7.09
C PHE A 119 4.30 -16.57 8.16
N LYS A 120 4.00 -17.80 8.63
CA LYS A 120 4.87 -18.51 9.61
C LYS A 120 6.29 -18.77 9.11
N LYS A 121 6.52 -18.71 7.79
CA LYS A 121 7.83 -18.92 7.15
C LYS A 121 8.44 -17.62 6.62
N SER A 122 7.77 -16.50 6.82
CA SER A 122 8.19 -15.19 6.34
C SER A 122 8.98 -14.43 7.41
N HIS A 123 9.66 -13.37 7.00
CA HIS A 123 10.38 -12.48 7.91
C HIS A 123 9.87 -11.06 7.75
N ILE A 124 9.50 -10.41 8.85
CA ILE A 124 9.08 -9.01 8.83
C ILE A 124 10.21 -8.14 8.25
N SER A 125 9.84 -7.27 7.31
CA SER A 125 10.78 -6.39 6.63
C SER A 125 10.97 -5.08 7.40
N TYR A 126 11.89 -4.24 6.94
CA TYR A 126 12.20 -2.96 7.59
C TYR A 126 11.07 -1.94 7.41
N GLY A 127 11.05 -0.88 8.23
CA GLY A 127 9.99 0.14 8.24
C GLY A 127 9.84 1.02 6.99
N TYR A 128 10.62 0.76 5.94
CA TYR A 128 10.51 1.38 4.62
C TYR A 128 9.94 0.42 3.57
N ALA A 129 9.65 -0.83 3.94
CA ALA A 129 9.16 -1.84 3.01
C ALA A 129 7.63 -1.83 2.96
N GLU A 130 7.09 -0.71 2.50
CA GLU A 130 5.67 -0.43 2.37
C GLU A 130 5.22 -0.68 0.92
N ASP A 131 4.57 -1.81 0.66
CA ASP A 131 4.12 -2.18 -0.69
C ASP A 131 2.60 -2.02 -0.88
N TYR A 132 1.94 -1.40 0.08
CA TYR A 132 0.52 -1.08 0.01
C TYR A 132 0.24 0.24 0.71
N PHE A 133 -0.76 0.96 0.20
CA PHE A 133 -1.17 2.25 0.75
C PHE A 133 -2.69 2.33 0.73
N VAL A 134 -3.27 2.83 1.81
CA VAL A 134 -4.71 3.06 1.92
C VAL A 134 -4.96 4.52 2.31
N VAL A 135 -5.88 5.15 1.59
CA VAL A 135 -6.26 6.54 1.81
C VAL A 135 -7.77 6.69 1.80
N ASN A 136 -8.29 7.74 2.45
CA ASN A 136 -9.67 8.17 2.23
C ASN A 136 -9.73 9.23 1.12
N ARG A 137 -10.95 9.69 0.79
CA ARG A 137 -11.15 10.69 -0.26
C ARG A 137 -10.49 12.04 0.04
N GLU A 138 -10.34 12.38 1.32
CA GLU A 138 -9.73 13.64 1.79
C GLU A 138 -8.20 13.69 1.64
N PHE A 139 -7.56 12.58 1.25
CA PHE A 139 -6.11 12.55 1.07
C PHE A 139 -5.65 13.55 -0.01
N PRO A 140 -4.68 14.45 0.30
CA PRO A 140 -4.45 15.65 -0.49
C PRO A 140 -3.56 15.38 -1.72
N TRP A 141 -3.99 14.54 -2.65
CA TRP A 141 -3.22 14.17 -3.86
C TRP A 141 -2.62 15.36 -4.62
N LYS A 142 -3.24 16.55 -4.55
CA LYS A 142 -2.76 17.78 -5.19
C LYS A 142 -1.32 18.17 -4.80
N ILE A 143 -0.87 17.88 -3.57
CA ILE A 143 0.47 18.25 -3.10
C ILE A 143 1.55 17.23 -3.50
N TYR A 144 1.15 16.07 -4.03
CA TYR A 144 2.04 15.01 -4.44
C TYR A 144 2.40 15.14 -5.93
N PRO A 145 3.70 15.03 -6.30
CA PRO A 145 4.13 15.01 -7.68
C PRO A 145 3.77 13.68 -8.36
N ASN A 146 3.93 13.63 -9.68
CA ASN A 146 3.64 12.46 -10.49
C ASN A 146 4.75 11.41 -10.38
N LEU A 147 4.75 10.65 -9.28
CA LEU A 147 5.72 9.59 -9.03
C LEU A 147 5.30 8.27 -9.69
N ALA A 148 6.26 7.63 -10.36
CA ALA A 148 6.07 6.31 -10.92
C ALA A 148 6.07 5.26 -9.80
N ILE A 149 5.03 4.42 -9.75
CA ILE A 149 4.91 3.36 -8.75
C ILE A 149 5.89 2.20 -9.01
N GLY A 150 6.31 1.49 -7.96
CA GLY A 150 7.30 0.42 -8.07
C GLY A 150 8.74 0.89 -8.31
N ARG A 151 9.00 2.19 -8.11
CA ARG A 151 10.35 2.79 -8.11
C ARG A 151 10.72 3.19 -6.69
N GLU A 152 12.01 3.33 -6.43
CA GLU A 152 12.52 3.69 -5.11
C GLU A 152 11.90 4.99 -4.59
N ILE A 153 11.78 5.10 -3.26
CA ILE A 153 11.44 6.32 -2.50
C ILE A 153 9.94 6.68 -2.49
N VAL A 154 9.09 6.02 -3.28
CA VAL A 154 7.66 6.36 -3.35
C VAL A 154 6.97 6.23 -1.99
N ASP A 155 7.12 5.07 -1.36
CA ASP A 155 6.69 4.74 0.01
C ASP A 155 7.07 5.82 1.02
N ASN A 156 8.37 6.02 1.21
CA ASN A 156 8.91 6.92 2.21
C ASN A 156 8.50 8.36 1.95
N TYR A 157 8.42 8.76 0.68
CA TYR A 157 7.98 10.10 0.31
C TYR A 157 6.51 10.32 0.66
N LEU A 158 5.63 9.35 0.35
CA LEU A 158 4.21 9.42 0.66
C LEU A 158 3.98 9.67 2.15
N ALA A 159 4.60 8.82 2.98
CA ALA A 159 4.54 8.90 4.42
C ALA A 159 5.12 10.22 4.97
N PHE A 160 6.32 10.61 4.53
CA PHE A 160 6.98 11.84 4.98
C PHE A 160 6.11 13.07 4.72
N VAL A 161 5.61 13.21 3.48
CA VAL A 161 4.77 14.35 3.09
C VAL A 161 3.42 14.30 3.81
N ALA A 162 2.84 13.12 4.03
CA ALA A 162 1.60 12.97 4.78
C ALA A 162 1.75 13.55 6.19
N ARG A 163 2.80 13.14 6.92
CA ARG A 163 3.07 13.66 8.27
C ARG A 163 3.33 15.16 8.27
N LYS A 164 4.17 15.65 7.33
CA LYS A 164 4.47 17.09 7.22
C LYS A 164 3.21 17.93 7.04
N ASN A 165 2.18 17.38 6.37
CA ASN A 165 0.92 18.07 6.08
C ASN A 165 -0.22 17.66 7.02
N LYS A 166 0.09 17.15 8.22
CA LYS A 166 -0.89 16.79 9.26
C LYS A 166 -1.96 15.78 8.80
N VAL A 167 -1.65 14.95 7.80
CA VAL A 167 -2.45 13.78 7.44
C VAL A 167 -2.32 12.76 8.58
N THR A 168 -3.43 12.10 8.92
CA THR A 168 -3.44 11.05 9.92
C THR A 168 -2.75 9.81 9.37
N THR A 169 -1.52 9.56 9.82
CA THR A 169 -0.74 8.38 9.44
C THR A 169 -0.97 7.23 10.40
N ILE A 170 -1.29 6.05 9.87
CA ILE A 170 -1.70 4.86 10.64
C ILE A 170 -0.84 3.65 10.24
N ASP A 171 0.02 3.19 11.15
CA ASP A 171 0.83 1.99 10.97
C ASP A 171 -0.05 0.76 11.26
N ALA A 172 -0.40 0.05 10.19
CA ALA A 172 -1.25 -1.12 10.22
C ALA A 172 -0.49 -2.43 10.45
N SER A 173 0.82 -2.41 10.66
CA SER A 173 1.65 -3.62 10.82
C SER A 173 1.19 -4.55 11.95
N GLY A 174 0.54 -3.99 12.97
CA GLY A 174 0.03 -4.77 14.11
C GLY A 174 -1.26 -5.54 13.83
N THR A 175 -1.95 -5.28 12.73
CA THR A 175 -3.22 -5.96 12.38
C THR A 175 -3.25 -6.49 10.96
N ILE A 176 -2.63 -5.81 9.99
CA ILE A 176 -2.54 -6.25 8.60
C ILE A 176 -1.24 -7.03 8.40
N GLY A 177 -1.37 -8.33 8.13
CA GLY A 177 -0.31 -9.11 7.53
C GLY A 177 -0.26 -8.85 6.03
N ALA A 178 0.86 -8.31 5.54
CA ALA A 178 1.14 -8.16 4.10
C ALA A 178 2.32 -9.05 3.70
N LEU A 179 2.06 -10.17 3.04
CA LEU A 179 3.06 -11.15 2.63
C LEU A 179 3.59 -10.80 1.24
N HIS A 180 4.87 -10.47 1.14
CA HIS A 180 5.54 -10.16 -0.12
C HIS A 180 6.28 -11.39 -0.66
N GLN A 181 5.92 -11.77 -1.89
CA GLN A 181 6.45 -12.93 -2.59
C GLN A 181 7.77 -12.61 -3.29
N LYS A 182 8.88 -12.83 -2.61
CA LYS A 182 10.23 -12.48 -3.09
C LYS A 182 10.89 -13.64 -3.83
N THR A 183 11.51 -13.37 -4.98
CA THR A 183 12.41 -14.30 -5.66
C THR A 183 13.88 -13.90 -5.45
N LYS A 184 14.83 -14.83 -5.65
CA LYS A 184 16.28 -14.54 -5.49
C LYS A 184 16.79 -13.53 -6.52
N SER A 185 16.20 -13.50 -7.71
CA SER A 185 16.59 -12.64 -8.83
C SER A 185 15.71 -11.40 -8.90
N ARG A 186 16.17 -10.28 -8.32
CA ARG A 186 15.60 -8.96 -8.62
C ARG A 186 16.34 -8.37 -9.82
N VAL A 187 15.65 -8.22 -10.95
CA VAL A 187 16.12 -7.32 -12.01
C VAL A 187 16.01 -5.90 -11.47
N LYS A 188 17.14 -5.27 -11.13
CA LYS A 188 17.17 -3.86 -10.76
C LYS A 188 16.74 -3.04 -11.97
N LYS A 189 15.50 -2.54 -11.96
CA LYS A 189 15.08 -1.55 -12.95
C LYS A 189 15.75 -0.21 -12.60
N PRO A 190 16.05 0.65 -13.59
CA PRO A 190 16.63 1.97 -13.32
C PRO A 190 15.78 2.74 -12.29
N SER A 191 16.40 3.13 -11.18
CA SER A 191 15.72 3.62 -9.97
C SER A 191 15.57 5.14 -9.89
N ASP A 192 16.22 5.88 -10.80
CA ASP A 192 16.60 7.26 -10.48
C ASP A 192 15.62 8.33 -10.95
N CYS A 193 14.59 7.96 -11.71
CA CYS A 193 13.64 8.95 -12.24
C CYS A 193 12.85 9.67 -11.12
N ASN A 194 12.32 8.96 -10.13
CA ASN A 194 11.65 9.58 -8.98
C ASN A 194 12.65 10.38 -8.14
N LYS A 195 13.91 9.92 -8.05
CA LYS A 195 14.97 10.70 -7.37
C LYS A 195 15.20 12.04 -8.03
N LYS A 196 15.14 12.14 -9.37
CA LYS A 196 15.25 13.42 -10.09
C LYS A 196 14.07 14.33 -9.80
N ILE A 197 12.85 13.80 -9.79
CA ILE A 197 11.62 14.56 -9.46
C ILE A 197 11.68 15.07 -8.01
N LEU A 198 12.12 14.24 -7.08
CA LEU A 198 12.09 14.54 -5.64
C LEU A 198 13.30 15.33 -5.15
N GLY A 199 14.45 15.22 -5.83
CA GLY A 199 15.70 15.87 -5.44
C GLY A 199 15.62 17.39 -5.42
N THR A 200 14.68 17.98 -6.17
CA THR A 200 14.40 19.42 -6.16
C THR A 200 13.45 19.85 -5.03
N LEU A 201 12.74 18.90 -4.41
CA LEU A 201 11.73 19.17 -3.39
C LEU A 201 12.27 18.96 -1.97
N TYR A 202 12.96 17.84 -1.75
CA TYR A 202 13.47 17.44 -0.44
C TYR A 202 14.76 16.64 -0.53
N SER A 203 15.63 16.78 0.47
CA SER A 203 16.80 15.93 0.61
C SER A 203 16.41 14.48 0.97
N ARG A 204 17.23 13.51 0.57
CA ARG A 204 17.01 12.09 0.90
C ARG A 204 16.88 11.84 2.41
N ARG A 205 17.64 12.57 3.22
CA ARG A 205 17.57 12.50 4.69
C ARG A 205 16.19 12.89 5.23
N LYS A 206 15.53 13.89 4.62
CA LYS A 206 14.16 14.26 5.01
C LYS A 206 13.17 13.18 4.61
N ILE A 207 13.28 12.64 3.40
CA ILE A 207 12.37 11.61 2.91
C ILE A 207 12.49 10.32 3.72
N ALA A 208 13.68 9.98 4.21
CA ALA A 208 13.88 8.84 5.12
C ALA A 208 13.07 8.95 6.44
N ARG A 209 12.54 10.13 6.80
CA ARG A 209 11.63 10.27 7.97
C ARG A 209 10.18 9.83 7.66
N GLY A 210 9.96 9.23 6.50
CA GLY A 210 8.73 8.54 6.12
C GLY A 210 8.73 7.06 6.45
N ASN A 211 9.46 6.63 7.47
CA ASN A 211 9.38 5.27 8.01
C ASN A 211 8.02 5.06 8.69
N VAL A 212 7.42 3.87 8.57
CA VAL A 212 6.17 3.50 9.29
C VAL A 212 6.27 3.68 10.81
N GLU A 213 7.45 3.52 11.39
CA GLU A 213 7.69 3.75 12.82
C GLU A 213 7.44 5.20 13.24
N CYS A 214 7.45 6.11 12.28
CA CYS A 214 7.17 7.52 12.47
C CYS A 214 5.69 7.90 12.34
N PHE A 215 4.81 6.94 12.06
CA PHE A 215 3.38 7.20 11.92
C PHE A 215 2.75 7.58 13.26
N SER A 216 1.72 8.42 13.20
CA SER A 216 1.10 9.01 14.40
C SER A 216 0.22 8.04 15.18
N PHE A 217 -0.31 7.02 14.50
CA PHE A 217 -1.12 5.97 15.09
C PHE A 217 -0.59 4.60 14.68
N GLU A 218 -0.95 3.58 15.45
CA GLU A 218 -0.84 2.19 15.05
C GLU A 218 -2.14 1.44 15.34
N THR A 219 -2.36 0.35 14.61
CA THR A 219 -3.50 -0.53 14.83
C THR A 219 -3.10 -1.71 15.69
N ARG A 220 -4.00 -2.16 16.57
CA ARG A 220 -3.85 -3.38 17.36
C ARG A 220 -5.18 -4.13 17.43
N PHE A 221 -5.13 -5.42 17.71
CA PHE A 221 -6.29 -6.20 18.13
C PHE A 221 -6.46 -6.07 19.65
N ASP A 222 -7.69 -5.86 20.12
CA ASP A 222 -8.04 -6.04 21.52
C ASP A 222 -8.27 -7.52 21.87
N PHE A 223 -8.68 -7.79 23.12
CA PHE A 223 -8.95 -9.16 23.58
C PHE A 223 -10.14 -9.82 22.85
N ASP A 224 -11.03 -9.04 22.23
CA ASP A 224 -12.17 -9.51 21.44
C ASP A 224 -11.82 -9.62 19.94
N SER A 225 -10.54 -9.50 19.57
CA SER A 225 -10.07 -9.45 18.18
C SER A 225 -10.65 -8.29 17.36
N LYS A 226 -11.10 -7.21 18.00
CA LYS A 226 -11.52 -5.99 17.32
C LYS A 226 -10.32 -5.08 17.12
N VAL A 227 -10.29 -4.42 15.96
CA VAL A 227 -9.23 -3.46 15.65
C VAL A 227 -9.49 -2.15 16.37
N PHE A 228 -8.50 -1.67 17.12
CA PHE A 228 -8.47 -0.31 17.66
C PHE A 228 -7.21 0.44 17.21
N LEU A 229 -7.30 1.77 17.20
CA LEU A 229 -6.20 2.65 16.83
C LEU A 229 -5.62 3.27 18.09
N MET A 230 -4.31 3.13 18.28
CA MET A 230 -3.58 3.71 19.39
C MET A 230 -2.66 4.82 18.88
N LYS A 231 -2.67 5.98 19.55
CA LYS A 231 -1.73 7.05 19.25
C LYS A 231 -0.33 6.61 19.66
N ARG A 232 0.66 6.76 18.77
CA ARG A 232 2.05 6.47 19.07
C ARG A 232 2.72 7.64 19.78
N GLY A 233 3.53 7.34 20.79
CA GLY A 233 4.64 8.21 21.21
C GLY A 233 5.74 8.25 20.15
N GLN A 234 6.64 9.23 20.22
CA GLN A 234 7.84 9.24 19.39
C GLN A 234 8.89 8.32 20.03
N TYR A 235 9.05 7.12 19.46
CA TYR A 235 9.91 6.07 20.05
C TYR A 235 11.23 5.87 19.32
N THR A 236 11.48 6.55 18.20
CA THR A 236 12.67 6.30 17.38
C THR A 236 13.37 7.61 17.00
N THR A 237 14.69 7.57 16.93
CA THR A 237 15.54 8.68 16.46
C THR A 237 15.48 8.89 14.96
N VAL A 238 14.82 7.98 14.23
CA VAL A 238 14.54 8.08 12.80
C VAL A 238 13.45 9.13 12.54
N CYS A 239 12.59 9.36 13.54
CA CYS A 239 11.51 10.32 13.52
C CYS A 239 11.95 11.67 14.07
#